data_AF-A0A8S3QCM6-F1
#
_entry.id   AF-A0A8S3QCM6-F1
#
_cell.length_a   1.000
_cell.length_b   1.000
_cell.length_c   1.000
_cell.angle_alpha   90.00
_cell.angle_beta   90.00
_cell.angle_gamma   90.00
#
_symmetry.space_group_name_H-M   'P 1'
#
loop_
_entity.id
_entity.type
_entity.pdbx_description
1 polymer ?
#
loop_
_entity_poly.entity_id
_entity_poly.type
_entity_poly.pdbx_seq_one_letter_code
_entity_poly.pdbx_strand_id
1 'polypeptide(L)'
;MENSNSMAVVKELNTGTERKDLTVLKVDSMCNWEQFLMPAPTSIAILGQLMAIATKKDFSLDKTIPEGGFKFVKYPGSFRACLVQISNSGCEAFMEAHKKASAAVKGVYEDGLKEALEKMKLLQMEEKKIETRKHEMEDEKKRIIEDLGKAKSALEKALTKFLE
;
A
#
# COMPACT_ATOMS: atom_id res chain seq x y z
N MET A 1 12.27 26.90 23.97
CA MET A 1 11.04 26.09 24.14
C MET A 1 10.55 25.50 22.80
N GLU A 2 11.44 25.13 21.87
CA GLU A 2 11.05 24.78 20.48
C GLU A 2 11.28 23.31 20.09
N ASN A 3 11.73 22.44 20.99
CA ASN A 3 12.06 21.05 20.65
C ASN A 3 10.94 20.01 20.88
N SER A 4 9.73 20.43 21.28
CA SER A 4 8.61 19.50 21.51
C SER A 4 7.75 19.23 20.27
N ASN A 5 7.82 20.04 19.21
CA ASN A 5 6.94 19.90 18.05
C ASN A 5 7.44 18.88 17.01
N SER A 6 8.76 18.68 16.90
CA SER A 6 9.36 17.72 15.95
C SER A 6 9.05 16.26 16.33
N MET A 7 9.13 15.89 17.61
CA MET A 7 8.82 14.53 18.05
C MET A 7 7.33 14.18 17.99
N ALA A 8 6.42 15.16 18.06
CA ALA A 8 4.99 14.93 17.92
C ALA A 8 4.61 14.56 16.47
N VAL A 9 5.15 15.28 15.50
CA VAL A 9 4.92 15.04 14.06
C VAL A 9 5.49 13.68 13.61
N VAL A 10 6.65 13.28 14.13
CA VAL A 10 7.25 11.96 13.84
C VAL A 10 6.45 10.82 14.49
N LYS A 11 5.74 11.07 15.59
CA LYS A 11 4.89 10.07 16.25
C LYS A 11 3.59 9.82 15.47
N GLU A 12 2.98 10.87 14.93
CA GLU A 12 1.75 10.76 14.14
C GLU A 12 1.97 9.99 12.83
N LEU A 13 3.07 10.27 12.11
CA LEU A 13 3.46 9.59 10.87
C LEU A 13 3.84 8.10 11.03
N ASN A 14 4.01 7.63 12.27
CA ASN A 14 4.46 6.27 12.59
C ASN A 14 3.38 5.41 13.24
N THR A 15 2.15 5.92 13.36
CA THR A 15 1.03 5.08 13.79
C THR A 15 0.59 4.21 12.60
N GLY A 16 0.75 2.90 12.72
CA GLY A 16 0.29 1.92 11.72
C GLY A 16 -1.23 1.94 11.47
N THR A 17 -1.96 2.84 12.11
CA THR A 17 -3.40 3.08 11.98
C THR A 17 -3.72 3.83 10.69
N GLU A 18 -3.07 4.95 10.40
CA GLU A 18 -3.35 5.72 9.17
C GLU A 18 -3.01 4.95 7.88
N ARG A 19 -1.96 4.11 7.91
CA ARG A 19 -1.62 3.25 6.76
C ARG A 19 -2.67 2.18 6.51
N LYS A 20 -3.27 1.64 7.57
CA LYS A 20 -4.39 0.69 7.44
C LYS A 20 -5.61 1.42 6.91
N ASP A 21 -5.91 2.61 7.42
CA ASP A 21 -7.09 3.38 7.02
C ASP A 21 -6.99 3.85 5.56
N LEU A 22 -5.83 4.31 5.09
CA LEU A 22 -5.64 4.67 3.67
C LEU A 22 -5.72 3.45 2.74
N THR A 23 -5.23 2.30 3.20
CA THR A 23 -5.29 1.03 2.44
C THR A 23 -6.73 0.50 2.41
N VAL A 24 -7.43 0.54 3.54
CA VAL A 24 -8.84 0.15 3.68
C VAL A 24 -9.73 1.08 2.87
N LEU A 25 -9.53 2.41 2.91
CA LEU A 25 -10.32 3.37 2.13
C LEU A 25 -10.10 3.25 0.62
N LYS A 26 -8.87 2.99 0.15
CA LYS A 26 -8.62 2.73 -1.28
C LYS A 26 -9.18 1.39 -1.73
N VAL A 27 -9.09 0.35 -0.89
CA VAL A 27 -9.67 -0.96 -1.17
C VAL A 27 -11.20 -0.89 -1.16
N ASP A 28 -11.81 -0.23 -0.17
CA ASP A 28 -13.27 -0.06 -0.02
C ASP A 28 -13.90 0.63 -1.23
N SER A 29 -13.25 1.66 -1.79
CA SER A 29 -13.75 2.32 -3.02
C SER A 29 -13.78 1.41 -4.26
N MET A 30 -13.10 0.25 -4.21
CA MET A 30 -13.12 -0.79 -5.24
C MET A 30 -14.04 -1.97 -4.89
N CYS A 31 -14.67 -2.00 -3.71
CA CYS A 31 -15.31 -3.20 -3.15
C CYS A 31 -16.83 -3.22 -3.22
N ASN A 32 -17.38 -3.25 -4.43
CA ASN A 32 -18.70 -3.85 -4.67
C ASN A 32 -18.60 -5.36 -4.97
N TRP A 33 -17.48 -6.03 -4.66
CA TRP A 33 -17.27 -7.45 -4.97
C TRP A 33 -17.95 -8.40 -3.99
N GLU A 34 -18.19 -7.95 -2.75
CA GLU A 34 -18.78 -8.77 -1.69
C GLU A 34 -20.15 -9.33 -2.09
N GLN A 35 -21.01 -8.50 -2.69
CA GLN A 35 -22.32 -8.93 -3.19
C GLN A 35 -22.24 -10.01 -4.28
N PHE A 36 -21.12 -10.11 -5.01
CA PHE A 36 -20.90 -11.14 -6.03
C PHE A 36 -20.28 -12.41 -5.44
N LEU A 37 -19.54 -12.32 -4.32
CA LEU A 37 -18.98 -13.47 -3.63
C LEU A 37 -19.94 -14.12 -2.63
N MET A 38 -20.85 -13.36 -2.03
CA MET A 38 -21.88 -13.91 -1.13
C MET A 38 -22.70 -15.07 -1.74
N PRO A 39 -23.19 -15.00 -2.99
CA PRO A 39 -23.94 -16.10 -3.58
C PRO A 39 -23.05 -17.25 -4.09
N ALA A 40 -21.73 -17.07 -4.19
CA ALA A 40 -20.84 -18.04 -4.84
C ALA A 40 -20.89 -19.45 -4.21
N PRO A 41 -20.86 -19.61 -2.86
CA PRO A 41 -21.00 -20.93 -2.24
C PRO A 41 -22.31 -21.64 -2.59
N THR A 42 -23.42 -20.89 -2.59
CA THR A 42 -24.75 -21.42 -2.95
C THR A 42 -24.81 -21.82 -4.42
N SER A 43 -24.29 -21.00 -5.33
CA SER A 43 -24.23 -21.33 -6.76
C SER A 43 -23.40 -22.60 -7.03
N ILE A 44 -22.26 -22.78 -6.36
CA ILE A 44 -21.43 -23.98 -6.47
C ILE A 44 -22.18 -25.21 -5.93
N ALA A 45 -22.88 -25.08 -4.80
CA ALA A 45 -23.67 -26.17 -4.23
C ALA A 45 -24.78 -26.64 -5.20
N ILE A 46 -25.51 -25.70 -5.81
CA ILE A 46 -26.54 -26.01 -6.81
C ILE A 46 -25.92 -26.69 -8.03
N LEU A 47 -24.80 -26.17 -8.55
CA LEU A 47 -24.10 -26.77 -9.69
C LEU A 47 -23.65 -28.21 -9.40
N GLY A 48 -23.15 -28.46 -8.18
CA GLY A 48 -22.76 -29.80 -7.72
C GLY A 48 -23.95 -30.77 -7.64
N GLN A 49 -25.09 -30.31 -7.14
CA GLN A 49 -26.32 -31.09 -7.12
C GLN A 49 -26.81 -31.43 -8.53
N LEU A 50 -26.81 -30.44 -9.44
CA LEU A 50 -27.16 -30.65 -10.85
C LEU A 50 -26.22 -31.65 -11.52
N MET A 51 -24.92 -31.59 -11.24
CA MET A 51 -23.93 -32.52 -11.77
C MET A 51 -24.15 -33.96 -11.26
N ALA A 52 -24.52 -34.12 -10.00
CA ALA A 52 -24.85 -35.42 -9.42
C ALA A 52 -26.08 -36.05 -10.08
N ILE A 53 -27.10 -35.24 -10.38
CA ILE A 53 -28.30 -35.68 -11.11
C ILE A 53 -27.95 -36.03 -12.56
N ALA A 54 -27.22 -35.17 -13.25
CA ALA A 54 -26.80 -35.37 -14.65
C ALA A 54 -25.89 -36.60 -14.83
N THR A 55 -25.18 -37.02 -13.78
CA THR A 55 -24.36 -38.24 -13.81
C THR A 55 -25.20 -39.51 -13.87
N LYS A 56 -26.42 -39.51 -13.30
CA LYS A 56 -27.33 -40.67 -13.36
C LYS A 56 -28.07 -40.77 -14.69
N LYS A 57 -28.44 -39.62 -15.26
CA LYS A 57 -29.15 -39.55 -16.55
C LYS A 57 -28.84 -38.22 -17.22
N ASP A 58 -28.25 -38.30 -18.39
CA ASP A 58 -28.04 -37.13 -19.25
C ASP A 58 -29.31 -36.85 -20.07
N PHE A 59 -29.57 -35.58 -20.36
CA PHE A 59 -30.72 -35.16 -21.15
C PHE A 59 -30.37 -33.94 -22.01
N SER A 60 -31.08 -33.78 -23.11
CA SER A 60 -30.89 -32.65 -24.00
C SER A 60 -31.77 -31.46 -23.58
N LEU A 61 -31.23 -30.25 -23.73
CA LEU A 61 -31.92 -28.97 -23.61
C LEU A 61 -32.56 -28.52 -24.93
N ASP A 62 -32.46 -29.31 -26.01
CA ASP A 62 -32.92 -28.93 -27.35
C ASP A 62 -34.42 -28.62 -27.40
N LYS A 63 -35.22 -29.29 -26.56
CA LYS A 63 -36.68 -29.05 -26.45
C LYS A 63 -37.04 -27.76 -25.70
N THR A 64 -36.05 -27.11 -25.11
CA THR A 64 -36.19 -25.90 -24.28
C THR A 64 -35.40 -24.72 -24.85
N ILE A 65 -34.97 -24.82 -26.12
CA ILE A 65 -34.25 -23.73 -26.79
C ILE A 65 -35.16 -22.50 -26.86
N PRO A 66 -34.78 -21.36 -26.27
CA PRO A 66 -35.54 -20.12 -26.38
C PRO A 66 -35.50 -19.56 -27.81
N GLU A 67 -36.45 -18.69 -28.17
CA GLU A 67 -36.39 -17.96 -29.45
C GLU A 67 -35.06 -17.19 -29.55
N GLY A 68 -34.25 -17.52 -30.56
CA GLY A 68 -32.90 -16.96 -30.74
C GLY A 68 -31.75 -17.83 -30.23
N GLY A 69 -32.03 -19.01 -29.65
CA GLY A 69 -31.00 -19.95 -29.23
C GLY A 69 -30.35 -19.61 -27.88
N PHE A 70 -29.50 -20.50 -27.38
CA PHE A 70 -28.70 -20.20 -26.20
C PHE A 70 -27.48 -19.34 -26.56
N LYS A 71 -27.34 -18.19 -25.90
CA LYS A 71 -26.21 -17.27 -26.14
C LYS A 71 -24.86 -17.83 -25.69
N PHE A 72 -24.83 -18.58 -24.58
CA PHE A 72 -23.58 -19.02 -23.94
C PHE A 72 -23.45 -20.54 -23.86
N VAL A 73 -24.49 -21.31 -24.18
CA VAL A 73 -24.46 -22.78 -24.13
C VAL A 73 -24.11 -23.31 -25.51
N LYS A 74 -22.99 -24.04 -25.61
CA LYS A 74 -22.46 -24.57 -26.88
C LYS A 74 -22.91 -26.01 -27.17
N TYR A 75 -23.26 -26.76 -26.13
CA TYR A 75 -23.55 -28.18 -26.24
C TYR A 75 -24.95 -28.54 -25.69
N PRO A 76 -26.04 -27.94 -26.20
CA PRO A 76 -27.39 -28.13 -25.65
C PRO A 76 -27.89 -29.57 -25.72
N GLY A 77 -27.34 -30.40 -26.62
CA GLY A 77 -27.69 -31.82 -26.75
C GLY A 77 -27.32 -32.69 -25.53
N SER A 78 -26.50 -32.18 -24.61
CA SER A 78 -26.12 -32.86 -23.37
C SER A 78 -26.10 -31.85 -22.22
N PHE A 79 -27.02 -32.00 -21.27
CA PHE A 79 -27.07 -31.21 -20.06
C PHE A 79 -25.79 -31.36 -19.25
N ARG A 80 -25.21 -32.57 -19.22
CA ARG A 80 -23.91 -32.79 -18.59
C ARG A 80 -22.80 -31.99 -19.25
N ALA A 81 -22.72 -31.98 -20.59
CA ALA A 81 -21.73 -31.18 -21.31
C ALA A 81 -21.93 -29.67 -21.05
N CYS A 82 -23.18 -29.21 -20.94
CA CYS A 82 -23.50 -27.83 -20.55
C CYS A 82 -22.97 -27.49 -19.16
N LEU A 83 -23.19 -28.36 -18.17
CA LEU A 83 -22.71 -28.14 -16.80
C LEU A 83 -21.18 -28.09 -16.72
N VAL A 84 -20.49 -28.99 -17.43
CA VAL A 84 -19.02 -28.96 -17.50
C VAL A 84 -18.53 -27.67 -18.15
N GLN A 85 -19.16 -27.24 -19.25
CA GLN A 85 -18.82 -26.00 -19.93
C GLN A 85 -18.97 -24.78 -19.00
N ILE A 86 -20.11 -24.68 -18.30
CA ILE A 86 -20.38 -23.59 -17.35
C ILE A 86 -19.36 -23.61 -16.20
N SER A 87 -19.07 -24.80 -15.65
CA SER A 87 -18.09 -24.96 -14.57
C SER A 87 -16.70 -24.48 -14.98
N ASN A 88 -16.22 -24.90 -16.16
CA ASN A 88 -14.91 -24.49 -16.67
C ASN A 88 -14.85 -22.98 -16.92
N SER A 89 -15.87 -22.42 -17.59
CA SER A 89 -15.94 -20.99 -17.86
C SER A 89 -15.95 -20.17 -16.56
N GLY A 90 -16.67 -20.64 -15.54
CA GLY A 90 -16.67 -20.03 -14.21
C GLY A 90 -15.29 -20.08 -13.56
N CYS A 91 -14.61 -21.24 -13.60
CA CYS A 91 -13.26 -21.40 -13.07
C CYS A 91 -12.26 -20.42 -13.73
N GLU A 92 -12.27 -20.31 -15.05
CA GLU A 92 -11.44 -19.38 -15.80
C GLU A 92 -11.68 -17.92 -15.37
N ALA A 93 -12.95 -17.52 -15.26
CA ALA A 93 -13.32 -16.18 -14.81
C ALA A 93 -12.83 -15.90 -13.38
N PHE A 94 -12.95 -16.86 -12.47
CA PHE A 94 -12.43 -16.73 -11.10
C PHE A 94 -10.90 -16.61 -11.07
N MET A 95 -10.19 -17.39 -11.88
CA MET A 95 -8.72 -17.29 -11.98
C MET A 95 -8.28 -15.92 -12.49
N GLU A 96 -8.96 -15.38 -13.50
CA GLU A 96 -8.66 -14.06 -14.04
C GLU A 96 -8.94 -12.96 -13.02
N ALA A 97 -10.08 -13.03 -12.32
CA ALA A 97 -10.42 -12.12 -11.24
C ALA A 97 -9.36 -12.16 -10.12
N HIS A 98 -8.94 -13.36 -9.69
CA HIS A 98 -7.92 -13.53 -8.67
C HIS A 98 -6.57 -12.90 -9.07
N LYS A 99 -6.13 -13.11 -10.33
CA LYS A 99 -4.90 -12.50 -10.86
C LYS A 99 -4.95 -10.97 -10.81
N LYS A 100 -6.07 -10.37 -11.23
CA LYS A 100 -6.25 -8.91 -11.25
C LYS A 100 -6.29 -8.33 -9.82
N ALA A 101 -7.02 -8.98 -8.91
CA ALA A 101 -7.09 -8.57 -7.51
C ALA A 101 -5.72 -8.66 -6.83
N SER A 102 -4.97 -9.74 -7.04
CA SER A 102 -3.61 -9.91 -6.51
C SER A 102 -2.65 -8.85 -7.02
N ALA A 103 -2.70 -8.52 -8.33
CA ALA A 103 -1.88 -7.47 -8.91
C ALA A 103 -2.19 -6.09 -8.34
N ALA A 104 -3.48 -5.77 -8.12
CA ALA A 104 -3.89 -4.51 -7.52
C ALA A 104 -3.36 -4.37 -6.08
N VAL A 105 -3.50 -5.41 -5.27
CA VAL A 105 -2.95 -5.45 -3.90
C VAL A 105 -1.44 -5.24 -3.92
N LYS A 106 -0.70 -5.93 -4.80
CA LYS A 106 0.74 -5.77 -4.94
C LYS A 106 1.14 -4.33 -5.28
N GLY A 107 0.43 -3.68 -6.20
CA GLY A 107 0.67 -2.29 -6.57
C GLY A 107 0.52 -1.34 -5.37
N VAL A 108 -0.51 -1.54 -4.54
CA VAL A 108 -0.72 -0.74 -3.32
C VAL A 108 0.46 -0.87 -2.34
N TYR A 109 0.98 -2.09 -2.14
CA TYR A 109 2.16 -2.29 -1.30
C TYR A 109 3.43 -1.64 -1.86
N GLU A 110 3.67 -1.79 -3.17
CA GLU A 110 4.85 -1.20 -3.83
C GLU A 110 4.82 0.33 -3.78
N ASP A 111 3.65 0.95 -3.96
CA ASP A 111 3.50 2.40 -3.89
C ASP A 111 3.67 2.93 -2.47
N GLY A 112 3.09 2.26 -1.47
CA GLY A 112 3.29 2.62 -0.07
C GLY A 112 4.76 2.50 0.37
N LEU A 113 5.49 1.50 -0.16
CA LEU A 113 6.92 1.34 0.11
C LEU A 113 7.77 2.46 -0.52
N LYS A 114 7.46 2.87 -1.76
CA LYS A 114 8.15 3.99 -2.42
C LYS A 114 7.96 5.30 -1.65
N GLU A 115 6.74 5.59 -1.21
CA GLU A 115 6.45 6.80 -0.44
C GLU A 115 7.22 6.83 0.89
N ALA A 116 7.27 5.69 1.60
CA ALA A 116 8.05 5.59 2.83
C ALA A 116 9.56 5.79 2.57
N LEU A 117 10.08 5.26 1.46
CA LEU A 117 11.48 5.43 1.07
C LEU A 117 11.82 6.89 0.74
N GLU A 118 10.93 7.59 0.04
CA GLU A 118 11.04 9.03 -0.25
C GLU A 118 11.16 9.85 1.05
N LYS A 119 10.27 9.59 2.00
CA LYS A 119 10.25 10.23 3.32
C LYS A 119 11.53 9.96 4.12
N MET A 120 12.04 8.72 4.10
CA MET A 120 13.30 8.39 4.77
C MET A 120 14.50 9.14 4.15
N LYS A 121 14.56 9.26 2.81
CA LYS A 121 15.62 10.03 2.15
C LYS A 121 15.59 11.51 2.54
N LEU A 122 14.38 12.09 2.61
CA LEU A 122 14.20 13.48 3.06
C LEU A 122 14.70 13.68 4.50
N LEU A 123 14.34 12.77 5.42
CA LEU A 123 14.80 12.83 6.80
C LEU A 123 16.33 12.74 6.90
N GLN A 124 16.96 11.83 6.15
CA GLN A 124 18.43 11.72 6.13
C GLN A 124 19.11 12.99 5.59
N MET A 125 18.51 13.64 4.58
CA MET A 125 19.02 14.94 4.10
C MET A 125 18.89 16.03 5.16
N GLU A 126 17.77 16.07 5.88
CA GLU A 126 17.52 17.03 6.96
C GLU A 126 18.53 16.84 8.11
N GLU A 127 18.74 15.60 8.56
CA GLU A 127 19.72 15.24 9.59
C GLU A 127 21.14 15.68 9.20
N LYS A 128 21.53 15.44 7.95
CA LYS A 128 22.84 15.86 7.44
C LYS A 128 23.01 17.38 7.42
N LYS A 129 21.96 18.14 7.08
CA LYS A 129 21.98 19.61 7.14
C LYS A 129 22.13 20.10 8.57
N ILE A 130 21.42 19.49 9.51
CA ILE A 130 21.51 19.82 10.93
C ILE A 130 22.93 19.59 11.43
N GLU A 131 23.53 18.45 11.08
CA GLU A 131 24.89 18.12 11.52
C GLU A 131 25.93 19.08 10.94
N THR A 132 25.78 19.46 9.66
CA THR A 132 26.64 20.46 9.01
C THR A 132 26.57 21.80 9.75
N ARG A 133 25.35 22.30 10.04
CA ARG A 133 25.15 23.55 10.78
C ARG A 133 25.75 23.52 12.19
N LYS A 134 25.66 22.38 12.89
CA LYS A 134 26.30 22.23 14.21
C LYS A 134 27.82 22.40 14.12
N HIS A 135 28.44 21.80 13.11
CA HIS A 135 29.88 21.92 12.92
C HIS A 135 30.28 23.37 12.61
N GLU A 136 29.53 24.07 11.74
CA GLU A 136 29.75 25.49 11.43
C GLU A 136 29.68 26.37 12.70
N MET A 137 28.66 26.16 13.53
CA MET A 137 28.51 26.91 14.79
C MET A 137 29.64 26.64 15.79
N GLU A 138 30.12 25.40 15.91
CA GLU A 138 31.27 25.10 16.79
C GLU A 138 32.57 25.71 16.27
N ASP A 139 32.77 25.77 14.96
CA ASP A 139 33.94 26.46 14.38
C ASP A 139 33.87 27.98 14.60
N GLU A 140 32.70 28.58 14.46
CA GLU A 140 32.49 30.00 14.75
C GLU A 140 32.71 30.33 16.24
N LYS A 141 32.19 29.49 17.14
CA LYS A 141 32.42 29.62 18.59
C LYS A 141 33.91 29.54 18.94
N LYS A 142 34.68 28.63 18.32
CA LYS A 142 36.14 28.56 18.51
C LYS A 142 36.83 29.84 18.07
N ARG A 143 36.45 30.42 16.93
CA ARG A 143 37.00 31.70 16.45
C ARG A 143 36.73 32.84 17.43
N ILE A 144 35.50 32.96 17.93
CA ILE A 144 35.13 33.98 18.90
C ILE A 144 35.95 33.85 20.19
N ILE A 145 36.14 32.62 20.69
CA ILE A 145 36.96 32.37 21.88
C ILE A 145 38.42 32.79 21.64
N GLU A 146 38.98 32.51 20.46
CA GLU A 146 40.34 32.89 20.10
C GLU A 146 40.49 34.43 20.06
N ASP A 147 39.55 35.13 19.44
CA ASP A 147 39.55 36.60 19.35
C ASP A 147 39.40 37.26 20.72
N LEU A 148 38.53 36.73 21.59
CA LEU A 148 38.41 37.18 22.98
C LEU A 148 39.71 36.97 23.76
N GLY A 149 40.39 35.83 23.54
CA GLY A 149 41.70 35.55 24.16
C GLY A 149 42.77 36.55 23.73
N LYS A 150 42.84 36.89 22.44
CA LYS A 150 43.75 37.91 21.90
C LYS A 150 43.47 39.29 22.50
N ALA A 151 42.20 39.70 22.55
CA ALA A 151 41.78 40.98 23.11
C ALA A 151 42.15 41.11 24.60
N LYS A 152 41.90 40.05 25.39
CA LYS A 152 42.28 40.00 26.80
C LYS A 152 43.78 40.18 27.00
N SER A 153 44.60 39.45 26.23
CA SER A 153 46.06 39.57 26.32
C SER A 153 46.56 40.97 25.94
N ALA A 154 45.95 41.61 24.95
CA ALA A 154 46.27 42.98 24.57
C ALA A 154 45.94 43.98 25.70
N LEU A 155 44.80 43.80 26.38
CA LEU A 155 44.40 44.62 27.53
C LEU A 155 45.37 44.46 28.71
N GLU A 156 45.75 43.22 29.06
CA GLU A 156 46.72 42.96 30.13
C GLU A 156 48.06 43.65 29.86
N LYS A 157 48.58 43.55 28.63
CA LYS A 157 49.82 44.24 28.22
C LYS A 157 49.70 45.77 28.29
N ALA A 158 48.55 46.33 27.92
CA ALA A 158 48.31 47.77 28.00
C ALA A 158 48.26 48.25 29.45
N LEU A 159 47.65 47.46 30.34
CA LEU A 159 47.58 47.75 31.77
C LEU A 159 48.98 47.73 32.42
N THR A 160 49.81 46.73 32.09
CA THR A 160 51.19 46.64 32.62
C THR A 160 52.02 47.86 32.22
N LYS A 161 51.91 48.32 30.97
CA LYS A 161 52.58 49.54 30.50
C LYS A 161 52.08 50.83 31.14
N PHE A 162 50.86 50.85 31.68
CA PHE A 162 50.28 52.04 32.32
C PHE A 162 50.67 52.15 33.81
N LEU A 163 51.17 51.06 34.40
CA LEU A 163 51.56 50.96 35.81
C LEU A 163 53.09 51.06 36.02
N GLU A 164 53.88 51.12 34.95
CA GLU A 164 55.31 51.49 34.93
C GLU A 164 55.49 53.00 34.69
#